data_AF-A0A817P760-F1
#
_entry.id   AF-A0A817P760-F1
#
_cell.length_a   1.000
_cell.length_b   1.000
_cell.length_c   1.000
_cell.angle_alpha   90.00
_cell.angle_beta   90.00
_cell.angle_gamma   90.00
#
_symmetry.space_group_name_H-M   'P 1'
#
loop_
_entity.id
_entity.type
_entity.pdbx_description
1 polymer ?
#
loop_
_entity_poly.entity_id
_entity_poly.type
_entity_poly.pdbx_seq_one_letter_code
_entity_poly.pdbx_strand_id
1 'polypeptide(L)'
;MAIEGAIVSQTLIIGTIRPYSTLQKPVIAVNYRFPGPLIEAYENDTLIIRVINKLAQPTTVHWHGMFQIGTPDMDGAVGITQCAIPPSGEMTYRFRAYPAGTTWYHGHYLDQYTDGLIGPLIIRRQVEPNQEQYDTERILMVADWYNDVARTKLLPWYLS
;
A
#
# COMPACT_ATOMS: atom_id res chain seq x y z
N MET A 1 26.56 -11.57 -13.90
CA MET A 1 25.33 -12.16 -14.47
C MET A 1 24.19 -11.50 -13.71
N ALA A 2 23.44 -10.59 -14.34
CA ALA A 2 22.28 -10.00 -13.67
C ALA A 2 21.25 -11.11 -13.50
N ILE A 3 20.97 -11.49 -12.26
CA ILE A 3 19.89 -12.43 -11.96
C ILE A 3 18.63 -11.64 -12.26
N GLU A 4 17.93 -11.99 -13.34
CA GLU A 4 16.64 -11.37 -13.66
C GLU A 4 15.67 -11.81 -12.55
N GLY A 5 15.16 -10.84 -11.77
CA GLY A 5 14.26 -11.15 -10.66
C GLY A 5 12.95 -11.76 -11.17
N ALA A 6 12.25 -12.49 -10.30
CA ALA A 6 10.98 -13.11 -10.62
C ALA A 6 9.88 -12.05 -10.82
N ILE A 7 8.77 -12.46 -11.46
CA ILE A 7 7.56 -11.64 -11.50
C ILE A 7 6.67 -12.04 -10.32
N VAL A 8 6.33 -11.06 -9.48
CA VAL A 8 5.36 -11.21 -8.40
C VAL A 8 4.12 -10.40 -8.76
N SER A 9 2.99 -11.08 -8.92
CA SER A 9 1.72 -10.45 -9.34
C SER A 9 0.65 -10.55 -8.27
N GLN A 10 -0.06 -9.46 -8.05
CA GLN A 10 -1.17 -9.42 -7.10
C GLN A 10 -2.28 -8.47 -7.56
N THR A 11 -3.51 -8.71 -7.11
CA THR A 11 -4.63 -7.79 -7.29
C THR A 11 -5.07 -7.23 -5.94
N LEU A 12 -5.19 -5.91 -5.86
CA LEU A 12 -5.68 -5.17 -4.70
C LEU A 12 -7.03 -4.55 -5.05
N ILE A 13 -8.09 -5.01 -4.39
CA ILE A 13 -9.43 -4.43 -4.47
C ILE A 13 -9.59 -3.46 -3.30
N ILE A 14 -9.63 -2.17 -3.59
CA ILE A 14 -9.77 -1.12 -2.58
C ILE A 14 -11.26 -0.81 -2.42
N GLY A 15 -11.80 -1.05 -1.24
CA GLY A 15 -13.22 -0.83 -0.92
C GLY A 15 -13.39 -0.40 0.53
N THR A 16 -14.64 -0.29 0.98
CA THR A 16 -14.94 -0.02 2.39
C THR A 16 -15.46 -1.27 3.09
N ILE A 17 -15.08 -1.44 4.35
CA ILE A 17 -15.60 -2.47 5.25
C ILE A 17 -16.01 -1.85 6.59
N ARG A 18 -16.79 -2.60 7.37
CA ARG A 18 -17.09 -2.32 8.78
C ARG A 18 -16.70 -3.55 9.60
N PRO A 19 -15.41 -3.71 9.95
CA PRO A 19 -14.90 -4.94 10.55
C PRO A 19 -15.44 -5.15 11.98
N TYR A 20 -15.83 -4.07 12.66
CA TYR A 20 -16.49 -4.11 13.96
C TYR A 20 -17.71 -3.21 13.96
N SER A 21 -18.81 -3.68 14.55
CA SER A 21 -20.06 -2.92 14.68
C SER A 21 -19.92 -1.68 15.57
N THR A 22 -18.87 -1.63 16.40
CA THR A 22 -18.55 -0.51 17.29
C THR A 22 -17.82 0.64 16.60
N LEU A 23 -17.31 0.44 15.37
CA LEU A 23 -16.64 1.50 14.64
C LEU A 23 -17.63 2.54 14.12
N GLN A 24 -17.39 3.79 14.47
CA GLN A 24 -18.23 4.92 14.07
C GLN A 24 -18.10 5.26 12.58
N LYS A 25 -17.01 4.84 11.92
CA LYS A 25 -16.76 5.05 10.49
C LYS A 25 -16.49 3.75 9.71
N PRO A 26 -16.77 3.72 8.40
CA PRO A 26 -16.22 2.71 7.51
C PRO A 26 -14.69 2.80 7.46
N VAL A 27 -14.06 1.66 7.22
CA VAL A 27 -12.60 1.53 7.03
C VAL A 27 -12.35 1.33 5.55
N ILE A 28 -11.42 2.09 4.97
CA ILE A 28 -10.90 1.77 3.64
C ILE A 28 -10.00 0.55 3.79
N ALA A 29 -10.33 -0.52 3.09
CA ALA A 29 -9.65 -1.80 3.20
C ALA A 29 -9.22 -2.31 1.84
N VAL A 30 -8.23 -3.20 1.87
CA VAL A 30 -7.70 -3.84 0.68
C VAL A 30 -8.02 -5.33 0.75
N ASN A 31 -8.70 -5.84 -0.28
CA ASN A 31 -9.21 -7.22 -0.32
C ASN A 31 -10.05 -7.57 0.91
N TYR A 32 -10.90 -6.63 1.34
CA TYR A 32 -11.80 -6.76 2.50
C TYR A 32 -11.08 -6.99 3.84
N ARG A 33 -9.81 -6.57 3.96
CA ARG A 33 -9.00 -6.73 5.18
C ARG A 33 -8.35 -5.41 5.59
N PHE A 34 -8.19 -5.24 6.90
CA PHE A 34 -7.44 -4.15 7.52
C PHE A 34 -6.52 -4.72 8.62
N PRO A 35 -5.20 -4.45 8.58
CA PRO A 35 -4.46 -3.87 7.45
C PRO A 35 -4.63 -4.70 6.16
N GLY A 36 -4.26 -4.11 5.03
CA GLY A 36 -4.26 -4.80 3.74
C GLY A 36 -3.35 -6.03 3.73
N PRO A 37 -3.51 -6.92 2.74
CA PRO A 37 -2.68 -8.12 2.62
C PRO A 37 -1.19 -7.77 2.47
N LEU A 38 -0.32 -8.65 2.95
CA LEU A 38 1.11 -8.59 2.68
C LEU A 38 1.38 -8.69 1.17
N ILE A 39 2.25 -7.80 0.71
CA ILE A 39 2.96 -7.92 -0.56
C ILE A 39 4.40 -8.27 -0.21
N GLU A 40 4.87 -9.43 -0.68
CA GLU A 40 6.22 -9.92 -0.40
C GLU A 40 6.89 -10.29 -1.72
N ALA A 41 8.13 -9.82 -1.91
CA ALA A 41 8.95 -10.10 -3.07
C ALA A 41 10.43 -10.11 -2.67
N TYR A 42 11.31 -10.58 -3.54
CA TYR A 42 12.75 -10.44 -3.38
C TYR A 42 13.27 -9.18 -4.08
N GLU A 43 14.42 -8.68 -3.62
CA GLU A 43 15.09 -7.56 -4.23
C GLU A 43 15.38 -7.86 -5.71
N ASN A 44 15.04 -6.90 -6.57
CA ASN A 44 15.10 -6.97 -8.03
C ASN A 44 13.99 -7.80 -8.71
N ASP A 45 13.04 -8.38 -7.97
CA ASP A 45 11.81 -8.89 -8.56
C ASP A 45 11.02 -7.75 -9.23
N THR A 46 10.19 -8.09 -10.21
CA THR A 46 9.23 -7.18 -10.81
C THR A 46 7.87 -7.37 -10.14
N LEU A 47 7.41 -6.33 -9.43
CA LEU A 47 6.05 -6.26 -8.90
C LEU A 47 5.09 -5.84 -10.00
N ILE A 48 4.03 -6.63 -10.22
CA ILE A 48 2.91 -6.28 -11.10
C ILE A 48 1.63 -6.28 -10.26
N ILE A 49 1.20 -5.10 -9.82
CA ILE A 49 0.09 -4.96 -8.89
C ILE A 49 -1.10 -4.28 -9.57
N ARG A 50 -2.17 -5.03 -9.79
CA ARG A 50 -3.44 -4.50 -10.33
C ARG A 50 -4.28 -3.94 -9.20
N VAL A 51 -4.50 -2.64 -9.20
CA VAL A 51 -5.31 -1.93 -8.21
C VAL A 51 -6.67 -1.62 -8.81
N ILE A 52 -7.74 -2.09 -8.15
CA ILE A 52 -9.14 -1.88 -8.55
C ILE A 52 -9.81 -0.99 -7.51
N ASN A 53 -10.31 0.17 -7.95
CA ASN A 53 -10.98 1.12 -7.07
C ASN A 53 -12.48 0.81 -6.99
N LYS A 54 -12.95 0.34 -5.84
CA LYS A 54 -14.38 0.16 -5.49
C LYS A 54 -14.90 1.22 -4.52
N LEU A 55 -14.12 2.27 -4.25
CA LEU A 55 -14.57 3.42 -3.48
C LEU A 55 -15.46 4.32 -4.34
N ALA A 56 -16.30 5.13 -3.69
CA ALA A 56 -17.07 6.20 -4.34
C ALA A 56 -16.23 7.45 -4.63
N GLN A 57 -14.92 7.41 -4.34
CA GLN A 57 -13.96 8.50 -4.51
C GLN A 57 -12.71 8.01 -5.26
N PRO A 58 -11.91 8.90 -5.87
CA PRO A 58 -10.64 8.51 -6.49
C PRO A 58 -9.67 7.89 -5.48
N THR A 59 -8.68 7.13 -5.94
CA THR A 59 -7.63 6.56 -5.09
C THR A 59 -6.32 6.39 -5.84
N THR A 60 -5.22 6.23 -5.11
CA THR A 60 -3.93 5.73 -5.61
C THR A 60 -3.24 4.96 -4.49
N VAL A 61 -2.28 4.12 -4.87
CA VAL A 61 -1.41 3.43 -3.91
C VAL A 61 0.02 3.90 -4.12
N HIS A 62 0.67 4.35 -3.04
CA HIS A 62 2.10 4.60 -3.00
C HIS A 62 2.83 3.42 -2.35
N TRP A 63 3.99 3.09 -2.91
CA TRP A 63 4.85 1.99 -2.50
C TRP A 63 6.01 2.56 -1.69
N HIS A 64 5.75 2.80 -0.40
CA HIS A 64 6.65 3.58 0.45
C HIS A 64 8.06 3.00 0.42
N GLY A 65 9.06 3.86 0.25
CA GLY A 65 10.48 3.47 0.24
C GLY A 65 10.97 2.78 -1.04
N MET A 66 10.10 2.49 -2.02
CA MET A 66 10.55 1.98 -3.33
C MET A 66 11.15 3.11 -4.15
N PHE A 67 12.33 2.88 -4.74
CA PHE A 67 13.07 3.95 -5.42
C PHE A 67 12.49 4.34 -6.79
N GLN A 68 11.61 3.51 -7.37
CA GLN A 68 10.94 3.78 -8.65
C GLN A 68 11.89 4.17 -9.80
N ILE A 69 13.13 3.63 -9.79
CA ILE A 69 14.13 3.92 -10.82
C ILE A 69 13.62 3.43 -12.18
N GLY A 70 13.46 4.35 -13.12
CA GLY A 70 12.92 4.08 -14.45
C GLY A 70 11.40 3.86 -14.49
N THR A 71 10.71 4.01 -13.37
CA THR A 71 9.24 3.84 -13.22
C THR A 71 8.62 4.93 -12.31
N PRO A 72 9.02 6.22 -12.42
CA PRO A 72 8.52 7.26 -11.52
C PRO A 72 7.00 7.44 -11.59
N ASP A 73 6.38 7.13 -12.73
CA ASP A 73 4.93 7.12 -12.98
C ASP A 73 4.17 6.00 -12.25
N MET A 74 4.89 5.07 -11.61
CA MET A 74 4.34 4.00 -10.78
C MET A 74 4.39 4.32 -9.29
N ASP A 75 4.86 5.51 -8.92
CA ASP A 75 5.09 5.89 -7.53
C ASP A 75 3.80 6.07 -6.72
N GLY A 76 2.69 6.53 -7.30
CA GLY A 76 1.41 6.66 -6.60
C GLY A 76 1.04 8.05 -6.10
N ALA A 77 1.97 9.00 -6.05
CA ALA A 77 1.73 10.36 -5.59
C ALA A 77 0.82 11.16 -6.54
N VAL A 78 -0.43 11.41 -6.12
CA VAL A 78 -1.43 12.12 -6.92
C VAL A 78 -0.99 13.55 -7.22
N GLY A 79 -1.04 13.92 -8.50
CA GLY A 79 -0.68 15.25 -8.97
C GLY A 79 0.83 15.49 -9.10
N ILE A 80 1.65 14.51 -8.72
CA ILE A 80 3.10 14.56 -8.88
C ILE A 80 3.54 13.53 -9.92
N THR A 81 3.24 12.25 -9.69
CA THR A 81 3.69 11.15 -10.55
C THR A 81 2.57 10.56 -11.40
N GLN A 82 1.31 10.70 -10.96
CA GLN A 82 0.16 10.18 -11.69
C GLN A 82 -1.15 10.90 -11.34
N CYS A 83 -2.15 10.74 -12.21
CA CYS A 83 -3.55 11.03 -11.88
C CYS A 83 -4.12 9.94 -10.96
N ALA A 84 -5.20 10.29 -10.24
CA ALA A 84 -5.90 9.32 -9.39
C ALA A 84 -6.72 8.31 -10.22
N ILE A 85 -6.81 7.08 -9.71
CA ILE A 85 -7.67 6.04 -10.26
C ILE A 85 -9.13 6.43 -9.94
N PRO A 86 -9.99 6.66 -10.94
CA PRO A 86 -11.37 7.09 -10.69
C PRO A 86 -12.19 5.98 -10.00
N PRO A 87 -13.33 6.31 -9.38
CA PRO A 87 -14.29 5.31 -8.91
C PRO A 87 -14.60 4.27 -9.97
N SER A 88 -14.64 2.99 -9.59
CA SER A 88 -14.80 1.83 -10.50
C SER A 88 -13.68 1.63 -11.54
N GLY A 89 -12.65 2.47 -11.53
CA GLY A 89 -11.48 2.34 -12.40
C GLY A 89 -10.43 1.38 -11.83
N GLU A 90 -9.40 1.16 -12.63
CA GLU A 90 -8.25 0.33 -12.24
C GLU A 90 -6.96 0.85 -12.86
N MET A 91 -5.83 0.49 -12.24
CA MET A 91 -4.49 0.74 -12.75
C MET A 91 -3.59 -0.44 -12.41
N THR A 92 -2.72 -0.82 -13.34
CA THR A 92 -1.69 -1.83 -13.08
C THR A 92 -0.36 -1.13 -12.86
N TYR A 93 0.18 -1.26 -11.65
CA TYR A 93 1.51 -0.81 -11.29
C TYR A 93 2.53 -1.86 -11.70
N ARG A 94 3.63 -1.45 -12.35
CA ARG A 94 4.71 -2.34 -12.75
C ARG A 94 6.06 -1.68 -12.46
N PHE A 95 6.76 -2.17 -11.44
CA PHE A 95 8.05 -1.61 -11.05
C PHE A 95 8.95 -2.67 -10.42
N ARG A 96 10.24 -2.35 -10.33
CA ARG A 96 11.24 -3.22 -9.71
C ARG A 96 11.21 -3.05 -8.19
N ALA A 97 11.13 -4.14 -7.45
CA ALA A 97 11.24 -4.17 -5.99
C ALA A 97 12.67 -3.83 -5.55
N TYR A 98 12.92 -2.57 -5.22
CA TYR A 98 14.23 -2.11 -4.77
C TYR A 98 14.11 -0.82 -3.93
N PRO A 99 14.81 -0.72 -2.79
CA PRO A 99 15.74 -1.70 -2.19
C PRO A 99 15.05 -2.75 -1.31
N ALA A 100 15.79 -3.78 -0.86
CA ALA A 100 15.35 -4.68 0.19
C ALA A 100 15.10 -3.97 1.52
N GLY A 101 14.10 -4.43 2.26
CA GLY A 101 13.75 -3.94 3.59
C GLY A 101 12.31 -4.21 3.98
N THR A 102 11.98 -3.79 5.19
CA THR A 102 10.61 -3.74 5.71
C THR A 102 10.01 -2.38 5.39
N THR A 103 8.93 -2.37 4.62
CA THR A 103 8.18 -1.15 4.30
C THR A 103 6.68 -1.44 4.23
N TRP A 104 5.92 -0.58 3.57
CA TRP A 104 4.48 -0.59 3.54
C TRP A 104 3.97 0.07 2.25
N TYR A 105 2.71 -0.16 1.92
CA TYR A 105 2.00 0.56 0.88
C TYR A 105 0.81 1.28 1.51
N HIS A 106 0.43 2.41 0.95
CA HIS A 106 -0.68 3.20 1.49
C HIS A 106 -1.40 4.04 0.44
N GLY A 107 -2.58 4.51 0.80
CA GLY A 107 -3.36 5.45 0.01
C GLY A 107 -2.60 6.76 -0.12
N HIS A 108 -2.42 7.23 -1.35
CA HIS A 108 -1.74 8.50 -1.61
C HIS A 108 -2.64 9.51 -2.36
N TYR A 109 -3.95 9.28 -2.29
CA TYR A 109 -4.97 10.27 -2.58
C TYR A 109 -5.44 10.89 -1.26
N LEU A 110 -5.04 12.15 -1.03
CA LEU A 110 -5.38 12.93 0.16
C LEU A 110 -5.06 12.14 1.45
N ASP A 111 -6.05 11.95 2.29
CA ASP A 111 -5.99 11.41 3.66
C ASP A 111 -6.51 9.97 3.76
N GLN A 112 -6.60 9.25 2.64
CA GLN A 112 -7.14 7.88 2.61
C GLN A 112 -6.38 6.87 3.46
N TYR A 113 -5.07 7.05 3.66
CA TYR A 113 -4.31 6.15 4.51
C TYR A 113 -4.77 6.22 5.98
N THR A 114 -5.15 7.41 6.47
CA THR A 114 -5.74 7.64 7.80
C THR A 114 -7.10 6.94 7.93
N ASP A 115 -7.80 6.76 6.82
CA ASP A 115 -9.06 6.01 6.76
C ASP A 115 -8.89 4.48 6.61
N GLY A 116 -7.65 4.00 6.50
CA GLY A 116 -7.30 2.59 6.62
C GLY A 116 -6.60 1.98 5.41
N LEU A 117 -6.39 2.76 4.33
CA LEU A 117 -5.69 2.27 3.14
C LEU A 117 -4.18 2.14 3.43
N ILE A 118 -3.79 1.08 4.14
CA ILE A 118 -2.42 0.72 4.49
C ILE A 118 -2.24 -0.80 4.43
N GLY A 119 -1.04 -1.27 4.13
CA GLY A 119 -0.66 -2.67 4.29
C GLY A 119 0.86 -2.88 4.20
N PRO A 120 1.36 -4.04 4.61
CA PRO A 120 2.80 -4.28 4.66
C PRO A 120 3.36 -4.64 3.28
N LEU A 121 4.56 -4.14 2.99
CA LEU A 121 5.34 -4.45 1.80
C LEU A 121 6.74 -4.88 2.25
N ILE A 122 7.09 -6.14 2.04
CA ILE A 122 8.37 -6.70 2.46
C ILE A 122 9.19 -7.05 1.23
N ILE A 123 10.36 -6.44 1.10
CA ILE A 123 11.32 -6.78 0.04
C ILE A 123 12.48 -7.55 0.68
N ARG A 124 12.52 -8.84 0.44
CA ARG A 124 13.53 -9.77 0.95
C ARG A 124 14.86 -9.62 0.21
N ARG A 125 15.96 -9.90 0.88
CA ARG A 125 17.23 -10.23 0.23
C ARG A 125 17.25 -11.71 -0.11
N GLN A 126 17.92 -12.07 -1.20
CA GLN A 126 18.20 -13.48 -1.52
C GLN A 126 19.03 -14.14 -0.41
N VAL A 127 19.90 -13.36 0.24
CA VAL A 127 20.67 -13.76 1.42
C VAL A 127 20.44 -12.68 2.48
N GLU A 128 19.65 -13.00 3.50
CA GLU A 128 19.39 -12.09 4.61
C GLU A 128 20.58 -12.06 5.58
N PRO A 129 21.15 -10.88 5.89
CA PRO A 129 22.12 -10.78 6.95
C PRO A 129 21.46 -11.19 8.27
N ASN A 130 22.15 -12.02 9.06
CA ASN A 130 21.69 -12.46 10.38
C ASN A 130 20.47 -13.40 10.36
N GLN A 131 20.16 -14.08 9.25
CA GLN A 131 19.05 -15.05 9.19
C GLN A 131 19.16 -16.15 10.27
N GLU A 132 20.37 -16.50 10.69
CA GLU A 132 20.63 -17.48 11.76
C GLU A 132 20.49 -16.91 13.19
N GLN A 133 20.25 -15.60 13.36
CA GLN A 133 20.20 -14.94 14.67
C GLN A 133 18.79 -14.82 15.25
N TYR A 134 17.76 -15.30 14.55
CA TYR A 134 16.38 -15.28 15.03
C TYR A 134 15.65 -16.59 14.68
N ASP A 135 14.77 -17.04 15.57
CA ASP A 135 13.97 -18.24 15.33
C ASP A 135 12.76 -17.97 14.42
N THR A 136 12.21 -16.75 14.50
CA THR A 136 10.99 -16.38 13.76
C THR A 136 10.93 -14.89 13.44
N GLU A 137 10.26 -14.56 12.33
CA GLU A 137 9.93 -13.17 11.96
C GLU A 137 8.44 -12.93 12.04
N ARG A 138 8.06 -11.71 12.44
CA ARG A 138 6.67 -11.27 12.54
C ARG A 138 6.55 -9.85 12.02
N ILE A 139 5.45 -9.59 11.32
CA ILE A 139 5.10 -8.24 10.87
C ILE A 139 4.19 -7.62 11.93
N LEU A 140 4.62 -6.50 12.49
CA LEU A 140 3.81 -5.68 13.39
C LEU A 140 3.54 -4.33 12.72
N MET A 141 2.26 -4.07 12.42
CA MET A 141 1.82 -2.75 11.97
C MET A 141 1.25 -1.98 13.16
N VAL A 142 1.79 -0.79 13.39
CA VAL A 142 1.31 0.14 14.43
C VAL A 142 0.76 1.37 13.71
N ALA A 143 -0.50 1.69 13.96
CA ALA A 143 -1.18 2.84 13.38
C ALA A 143 -2.00 3.53 14.46
N ASP A 144 -2.12 4.85 14.34
CA ASP A 144 -3.15 5.60 15.02
C ASP A 144 -4.53 5.22 14.48
N TRP A 145 -5.56 5.44 15.30
CA TRP A 145 -6.94 5.16 14.93
C TRP A 145 -7.83 6.33 15.29
N TYR A 146 -8.62 6.76 14.32
CA TYR A 146 -9.57 7.84 14.48
C TYR A 146 -11.00 7.31 14.35
N ASN A 147 -11.92 7.82 15.16
CA ASN A 147 -13.34 7.45 15.07
C ASN A 147 -14.08 8.20 13.97
N ASP A 148 -13.54 9.36 13.57
CA ASP A 148 -14.11 10.24 12.56
C ASP A 148 -13.47 10.02 11.19
N VAL A 149 -14.28 10.16 10.13
CA VAL A 149 -13.81 10.08 8.74
C VAL A 149 -12.82 11.21 8.49
N ALA A 150 -11.65 10.86 7.96
CA ALA A 150 -10.55 11.81 7.80
C ALA A 150 -10.99 13.01 6.96
N ARG A 151 -11.58 12.74 5.78
CA ARG A 151 -11.84 13.76 4.77
C ARG A 151 -12.80 14.85 5.23
N THR A 152 -13.83 14.47 5.95
CA THR A 152 -14.95 15.36 6.28
C THR A 152 -14.85 15.98 7.68
N LYS A 153 -13.98 15.45 8.55
CA LYS A 153 -13.88 15.90 9.94
C LYS A 153 -12.45 16.18 10.37
N LEU A 154 -11.54 15.21 10.23
CA LEU A 154 -10.17 15.36 10.73
C LEU A 154 -9.37 16.38 9.94
N LEU A 155 -9.39 16.30 8.60
CA LEU A 155 -8.63 17.20 7.75
C LEU A 155 -9.09 18.67 7.90
N PRO A 156 -10.41 18.98 7.90
CA PRO A 156 -10.88 20.33 8.22
C PRO A 156 -10.47 20.83 9.60
N TRP A 157 -10.56 19.98 10.63
CA TRP A 157 -10.14 20.33 12.00
C TRP A 157 -8.63 20.58 12.12
N TYR A 158 -7.81 19.82 11.39
CA TYR A 158 -6.36 19.99 11.40
C TYR A 158 -5.91 21.28 10.67
N LEU A 159 -6.66 21.72 9.67
CA LEU A 159 -6.33 22.89 8.85
C LEU A 159 -6.95 24.21 9.35
N SER A 160 -7.80 24.16 10.38
CA SER A 160 -8.41 25.35 11.00
C SER A 160 -7.53 25.93 12.09
#